data_AF-A0A0D6L3P1-F1
#
_entry.id   AF-A0A0D6L3P1-F1
#
_cell.length_a   1.000
_cell.length_b   1.000
_cell.length_c   1.000
_cell.angle_alpha   90.00
_cell.angle_beta   90.00
_cell.angle_gamma   90.00
#
_symmetry.space_group_name_H-M   'P 1'
#
loop_
_entity.id
_entity.type
_entity.pdbx_description
1 polymer ?
#
loop_
_entity_poly.entity_id
_entity_poly.type
_entity_poly.pdbx_seq_one_letter_code
_entity_poly.pdbx_strand_id
1 'polypeptide(L)'
;ACEAVEGGCNNRGVSRKEVNPAVEIREAPGKGLGAFAIRDIPKGSFIAEYAGELISIKEKNRRIAEVTAHRNAEEKHYMMALDSQRIIDCKEKGNDA
;
A
#
# COMPACT_ATOMS: atom_id res chain seq x y z
N ALA A 1 12.50 -23.14 -4.15
CA ALA A 1 11.65 -22.95 -5.35
C ALA A 1 10.39 -23.77 -5.15
N CYS A 2 9.28 -23.49 -5.84
CA CYS A 2 8.16 -24.42 -5.81
C CYS A 2 8.55 -25.62 -6.71
N GLU A 3 8.76 -26.79 -6.10
CA GLU A 3 9.22 -28.00 -6.80
C GLU A 3 8.13 -28.61 -7.69
N ALA A 4 6.87 -28.21 -7.48
CA ALA A 4 5.72 -28.75 -8.19
C ALA A 4 5.50 -28.16 -9.60
N VAL A 5 6.25 -27.13 -10.01
CA VAL A 5 6.06 -26.46 -11.31
C VAL A 5 7.38 -26.35 -12.07
N GLU A 6 7.49 -27.12 -13.15
CA GLU A 6 8.60 -27.01 -14.10
C GLU A 6 8.58 -25.61 -14.74
N GLY A 7 9.71 -24.91 -14.75
CA GLY A 7 9.79 -23.49 -15.15
C GLY A 7 9.49 -22.48 -14.04
N GLY A 8 9.08 -22.93 -12.84
CA GLY A 8 8.92 -22.10 -11.65
C GLY A 8 7.51 -21.53 -11.44
N CYS A 9 7.18 -21.26 -10.18
CA CYS A 9 5.86 -20.76 -9.77
C CYS A 9 5.72 -19.25 -9.95
N ASN A 10 4.63 -18.83 -10.61
CA ASN A 10 4.25 -17.43 -10.82
C ASN A 10 3.39 -16.84 -9.69
N ASN A 11 2.90 -17.65 -8.74
CA ASN A 11 2.15 -17.18 -7.57
C ASN A 11 3.07 -16.69 -6.44
N ARG A 12 3.98 -15.77 -6.76
CA ARG A 12 5.04 -15.30 -5.85
C ARG A 12 5.17 -13.78 -5.80
N GLY A 13 4.20 -13.04 -6.34
CA GLY A 13 4.27 -11.59 -6.52
C GLY A 13 4.63 -10.81 -5.27
N VAL A 14 3.97 -11.10 -4.13
CA VAL A 14 4.28 -10.47 -2.83
C VAL A 14 5.73 -10.74 -2.41
N SER A 15 6.16 -12.00 -2.41
CA SER A 15 7.52 -12.38 -1.99
C SER A 15 8.62 -11.80 -2.90
N ARG A 16 8.27 -11.49 -4.14
CA ARG A 16 9.15 -10.89 -5.16
C ARG A 16 9.02 -9.37 -5.23
N LYS A 17 8.13 -8.76 -4.43
CA LYS A 17 7.81 -7.33 -4.47
C LYS A 17 7.45 -6.85 -5.87
N GLU A 18 6.70 -7.67 -6.60
CA GLU A 18 6.26 -7.33 -7.95
C GLU A 18 5.36 -6.09 -7.91
N VAL A 19 5.53 -5.20 -8.88
CA VAL A 19 4.64 -4.06 -9.13
C VAL A 19 4.16 -4.18 -10.56
N ASN A 20 2.87 -3.98 -10.77
CA ASN A 20 2.27 -4.15 -12.07
C ASN A 20 2.79 -3.07 -13.02
N PRO A 21 3.47 -3.43 -14.13
CA PRO A 21 4.06 -2.47 -15.05
C PRO A 21 3.01 -1.73 -15.89
N ALA A 22 1.71 -1.99 -15.69
CA ALA A 22 0.62 -1.20 -16.24
C ALA A 22 0.16 -0.07 -15.30
N VAL A 23 0.82 0.14 -14.15
CA VAL A 23 0.50 1.21 -13.21
C VAL A 23 1.62 2.25 -13.19
N GLU A 24 1.24 3.53 -13.19
CA GLU A 24 2.12 4.69 -13.07
C GLU A 24 1.61 5.62 -11.97
N ILE A 25 2.54 6.18 -11.19
CA ILE A 25 2.23 7.23 -10.21
C ILE A 25 2.41 8.59 -10.86
N ARG A 26 1.37 9.41 -10.84
CA ARG A 26 1.40 10.78 -11.37
C ARG A 26 0.46 11.70 -10.60
N GLU A 27 0.59 13.00 -10.83
CA GLU A 27 -0.26 13.99 -10.21
C GLU A 27 -1.73 13.84 -10.64
N ALA A 28 -2.62 13.78 -9.66
CA ALA A 28 -4.06 13.82 -9.79
C ALA A 28 -4.56 15.20 -9.31
N PRO A 29 -5.14 16.03 -10.20
CA PRO A 29 -5.57 17.38 -9.86
C PRO A 29 -6.47 17.42 -8.61
N GLY A 30 -6.07 18.23 -7.63
CA GLY A 30 -6.79 18.41 -6.36
C GLY A 30 -6.68 17.25 -5.36
N LYS A 31 -5.93 16.18 -5.67
CA LYS A 31 -5.76 15.00 -4.79
C LYS A 31 -4.30 14.67 -4.47
N GLY A 32 -3.34 15.30 -5.15
CA GLY A 32 -1.91 15.00 -5.06
C GLY A 32 -1.55 13.81 -5.94
N LEU A 33 -0.57 12.98 -5.55
CA LEU A 33 -0.21 11.79 -6.35
C LEU A 33 -1.31 10.72 -6.31
N GLY A 34 -1.49 10.03 -7.44
CA GLY A 34 -2.37 8.88 -7.58
C GLY A 34 -1.81 7.84 -8.54
N ALA A 35 -2.30 6.61 -8.41
CA ALA A 35 -1.97 5.49 -9.29
C ALA A 35 -2.92 5.43 -10.48
N PHE A 36 -2.37 5.31 -11.69
CA PHE A 36 -3.12 5.29 -12.94
C PHE A 36 -2.74 4.07 -13.78
N ALA A 37 -3.74 3.47 -14.44
CA ALA A 37 -3.49 2.47 -15.45
C ALA A 37 -3.01 3.13 -16.75
N ILE A 38 -1.88 2.69 -17.30
CA ILE A 38 -1.32 3.15 -18.59
C ILE A 38 -1.69 2.23 -19.77
N ARG A 39 -2.35 1.11 -19.47
CA ARG A 39 -2.90 0.13 -20.41
C ARG A 39 -3.95 -0.72 -19.67
N ASP A 40 -4.76 -1.47 -20.41
CA ASP A 40 -5.76 -2.37 -19.83
C ASP A 40 -5.12 -3.38 -18.88
N ILE A 41 -5.71 -3.53 -17.70
CA ILE A 41 -5.28 -4.49 -16.68
C ILE A 41 -6.32 -5.62 -16.63
N PRO A 42 -5.95 -6.86 -16.99
CA PRO A 42 -6.86 -8.00 -16.91
C PRO A 42 -7.38 -8.23 -15.49
N LYS A 43 -8.64 -8.65 -15.37
CA LYS A 43 -9.25 -9.04 -14.10
C LYS A 43 -8.41 -10.13 -13.42
N GLY A 44 -8.14 -9.95 -12.12
CA GLY A 44 -7.34 -10.88 -11.32
C GLY A 44 -5.83 -10.62 -11.36
N SER A 45 -5.38 -9.58 -12.08
CA SER A 45 -3.97 -9.17 -12.04
C SER A 45 -3.58 -8.64 -10.67
N PHE A 46 -2.39 -9.02 -10.20
CA PHE A 46 -1.76 -8.38 -9.05
C PHE A 46 -1.34 -6.95 -9.41
N ILE A 47 -1.51 -6.00 -8.50
CA ILE A 47 -1.13 -4.58 -8.70
C ILE A 47 0.17 -4.27 -7.96
N ALA A 48 0.09 -4.19 -6.64
CA ALA A 48 1.20 -4.01 -5.73
C ALA A 48 0.75 -4.44 -4.34
N GLU A 49 1.69 -4.76 -3.47
CA GLU A 49 1.42 -4.91 -2.04
C GLU A 49 1.30 -3.54 -1.39
N TYR A 50 0.34 -3.35 -0.46
CA TYR A 50 0.29 -2.16 0.38
C TYR A 50 1.21 -2.36 1.59
N ALA A 51 2.44 -1.85 1.51
CA ALA A 51 3.49 -2.12 2.49
C ALA A 51 3.85 -0.86 3.28
N GLY A 52 3.89 -0.99 4.61
CA GLY A 52 4.26 0.10 5.51
C GLY A 52 4.59 -0.41 6.92
N GLU A 53 4.60 0.49 7.90
CA GLU A 53 4.87 0.13 9.29
C GLU A 53 3.69 -0.64 9.90
N LEU A 54 3.95 -1.79 10.52
CA LEU A 54 2.93 -2.50 11.28
C LEU A 54 2.82 -1.92 12.70
N ILE A 55 1.68 -1.31 13.01
CA ILE A 55 1.42 -0.65 14.28
C ILE A 55 0.22 -1.27 15.02
N SER A 56 0.21 -1.10 16.34
CA SER A 56 -0.92 -1.50 17.19
C SER A 56 -2.05 -0.48 17.18
N ILE A 57 -3.23 -0.87 17.65
CA ILE A 57 -4.37 0.07 17.86
C ILE A 57 -3.98 1.22 18.79
N LYS A 58 -3.19 0.94 19.84
CA LYS A 58 -2.71 1.97 20.78
C LYS A 58 -1.86 3.01 20.07
N GLU A 59 -0.93 2.56 19.22
CA GLU A 59 -0.05 3.43 18.45
C GLU A 59 -0.83 4.23 17.40
N LYS A 60 -1.77 3.59 16.70
CA LYS A 60 -2.70 4.27 15.78
C LYS A 60 -3.44 5.42 16.48
N ASN A 61 -4.00 5.17 17.67
CA ASN A 61 -4.72 6.19 18.43
C ASN A 61 -3.81 7.34 18.88
N ARG A 62 -2.56 7.04 19.27
CA ARG A 62 -1.55 8.07 19.60
C ARG A 62 -1.25 8.95 18.39
N ARG A 63 -0.96 8.36 17.22
CA ARG A 63 -0.67 9.10 15.99
C ARG A 63 -1.86 9.97 15.53
N ILE A 64 -3.09 9.46 15.59
CA ILE A 64 -4.30 10.24 15.26
C ILE A 64 -4.49 11.43 16.22
N ALA A 65 -4.25 11.23 17.52
CA ALA A 65 -4.35 12.30 18.51
C ALA A 65 -3.33 13.42 18.24
N GLU A 66 -2.10 13.06 17.84
CA GLU A 66 -1.06 14.02 17.47
C GLU A 66 -1.46 14.86 16.25
N VAL A 67 -1.89 14.22 15.15
CA VAL A 67 -2.40 14.93 13.95
C VAL A 67 -3.53 15.90 14.29
N THR A 68 -4.48 15.43 15.10
CA THR A 68 -5.64 16.23 15.53
C THR A 68 -5.21 17.44 16.39
N ALA A 69 -4.25 17.24 17.31
CA ALA A 69 -3.73 18.30 18.16
C ALA A 69 -3.01 19.39 17.36
N HIS A 70 -2.30 19.01 16.29
CA HIS A 70 -1.59 19.94 15.42
C HIS A 70 -2.49 20.67 14.40
N ARG A 71 -3.80 20.35 14.33
CA ARG A 71 -4.78 20.93 13.38
C ARG A 71 -4.34 20.83 11.92
N ASN A 72 -3.57 19.81 11.57
CA ASN A 72 -3.16 19.54 10.20
C ASN A 72 -4.33 18.90 9.43
N ALA A 73 -5.33 19.69 9.06
CA ALA A 73 -6.51 19.21 8.32
C ALA A 73 -6.18 18.64 6.93
N GLU A 74 -4.99 18.95 6.40
CA GLU A 74 -4.49 18.43 5.13
C GLU A 74 -3.66 17.14 5.27
N GLU A 75 -3.51 16.61 6.48
CA GLU A 75 -2.70 15.42 6.69
C GLU A 75 -3.40 14.18 6.13
N LYS A 76 -2.80 13.57 5.10
CA LYS A 76 -3.29 12.34 4.49
C LYS A 76 -3.12 11.17 5.46
N HIS A 77 -4.20 10.42 5.68
CA HIS A 77 -4.17 9.22 6.51
C HIS A 77 -3.88 7.99 5.65
N TYR A 78 -2.71 7.38 5.86
CA TYR A 78 -2.27 6.17 5.16
C TYR A 78 -2.35 4.93 6.05
N MET A 79 -3.44 4.82 6.83
CA MET A 79 -3.66 3.74 7.78
C MET A 79 -4.68 2.75 7.23
N MET A 80 -4.29 1.48 7.12
CA MET A 80 -5.17 0.38 6.72
C MET A 80 -5.16 -0.72 7.77
N ALA A 81 -6.34 -1.16 8.22
CA ALA A 81 -6.45 -2.30 9.12
C ALA A 81 -6.05 -3.58 8.37
N LEU A 82 -5.04 -4.28 8.86
CA LEU A 82 -4.64 -5.60 8.35
C LEU A 82 -5.52 -6.70 8.96
N ASP A 83 -5.78 -6.60 10.26
CA ASP A 83 -6.71 -7.45 10.99
C ASP A 83 -7.28 -6.72 12.22
N SER A 84 -7.91 -7.46 13.15
CA SER A 84 -8.53 -6.91 14.36
C SER A 84 -7.54 -6.30 15.36
N GLN A 85 -6.23 -6.49 15.19
CA GLN A 85 -5.20 -6.11 16.14
C GLN A 85 -4.11 -5.23 15.52
N ARG A 86 -3.93 -5.30 14.19
CA ARG A 86 -2.79 -4.74 13.48
C ARG A 86 -3.22 -3.78 12.37
N ILE A 87 -2.49 -2.68 12.26
CA ILE A 87 -2.69 -1.62 11.26
C ILE A 87 -1.38 -1.46 10.48
N ILE A 88 -1.48 -1.33 9.16
CA ILE A 88 -0.39 -0.87 8.30
C ILE A 88 -0.49 0.65 8.22
N ASP A 89 0.57 1.37 8.57
CA ASP A 89 0.68 2.82 8.46
C ASP A 89 1.82 3.19 7.52
N CYS A 90 1.48 3.80 6.38
CA CYS A 90 2.44 4.15 5.33
C CYS A 90 2.89 5.61 5.36
N LYS A 91 2.58 6.37 6.43
CA LYS A 91 2.93 7.81 6.50
C LYS A 91 4.42 8.09 6.35
N GLU A 92 5.25 7.40 7.14
CA GLU A 92 6.71 7.63 7.18
C GLU A 92 7.48 6.58 6.36
N LYS A 93 6.97 5.34 6.32
CA LYS A 93 7.57 4.24 5.56
C LYS A 93 6.48 3.56 4.75
N GLY A 94 6.57 3.68 3.44
CA GLY A 94 5.64 3.09 2.49
C GLY A 94 6.33 2.60 1.23
N ASN A 95 5.54 2.17 0.26
CA ASN A 95 5.91 2.01 -1.13
C ASN A 95 4.97 2.83 -2.03
N ASP A 96 5.03 2.63 -3.34
CA ASP A 96 4.22 3.38 -4.31
C ASP A 96 2.72 2.99 -4.33
N ALA A 97 2.26 2.16 -3.39
CA ALA A 97 0.90 1.65 -3.32
C ALA A 97 -0.05 2.51 -2.47
#